data_AF-K6V5S8-F1
#
_entry.id   AF-K6V5S8-F1
#
_cell.length_a   1.000
_cell.length_b   1.000
_cell.length_c   1.000
_cell.angle_alpha   90.00
_cell.angle_beta   90.00
_cell.angle_gamma   90.00
#
_symmetry.space_group_name_H-M   'P 1'
#
loop_
_entity.id
_entity.type
_entity.pdbx_description
1 polymer ?
#
loop_
_entity_poly.entity_id
_entity_poly.type
_entity_poly.pdbx_seq_one_letter_code
_entity_poly.pdbx_strand_id
1 'polypeptide(L)'
;MPARILTVLPLAADPITVNPTAPPGSDKLLTIISWAGWLGMVAAVVALIAAGAKFGFDRHQGTATNESAVRVAWTCAGCVVMAMAGGLVGAIV
;
A
#
# COMPACT_ATOMS: atom_id res chain seq x y z
N MET A 1 30.56 10.82 -44.17
CA MET A 1 30.31 9.54 -43.47
C MET A 1 29.73 9.76 -42.06
N PRO A 2 28.47 10.22 -41.89
CA PRO A 2 27.84 10.39 -40.57
C PRO A 2 26.90 9.23 -40.13
N ALA A 3 26.73 8.20 -40.94
CA ALA A 3 25.68 7.18 -40.76
C ALA A 3 25.95 6.13 -39.65
N ARG A 4 27.13 6.09 -39.02
CA ARG A 4 27.47 5.08 -37.99
C ARG A 4 27.02 5.43 -36.57
N ILE A 5 26.65 6.68 -36.29
CA ILE A 5 26.27 7.12 -34.93
C ILE A 5 24.79 6.86 -34.64
N LEU A 6 23.93 6.79 -35.66
CA LEU A 6 22.49 6.55 -35.46
C LEU A 6 22.17 5.06 -35.21
N THR A 7 23.09 4.14 -35.50
CA THR A 7 22.90 2.68 -35.29
C THR A 7 23.28 2.19 -33.90
N VAL A 8 23.94 3.01 -33.06
CA VAL A 8 24.31 2.66 -31.68
C VAL A 8 23.31 3.18 -30.63
N LEU A 9 22.44 4.12 -30.99
CA LEU A 9 21.34 4.58 -30.13
C LEU A 9 20.28 3.52 -29.78
N PRO A 10 19.88 2.56 -30.65
CA PRO A 10 18.89 1.56 -30.27
C PRO A 10 19.46 0.49 -29.31
N LEU A 11 20.78 0.43 -29.12
CA LEU A 11 21.42 -0.54 -28.22
C LEU A 11 21.43 -0.07 -26.74
N ALA A 12 21.21 1.22 -26.49
CA ALA A 12 21.09 1.77 -25.14
C ALA A 12 19.63 1.82 -24.65
N ALA A 13 18.67 1.47 -25.51
CA ALA A 13 17.25 1.49 -25.25
C ALA A 13 16.63 0.08 -25.24
N ASP A 14 17.43 -0.94 -24.93
CA ASP A 14 16.85 -2.24 -24.55
C ASP A 14 16.04 -2.01 -23.28
N PRO A 15 14.70 -2.18 -23.31
CA PRO A 15 13.94 -2.23 -22.08
C PRO A 15 14.52 -3.40 -21.30
N ILE A 16 15.10 -3.11 -20.13
CA ILE A 16 15.48 -4.14 -19.18
C ILE A 16 14.18 -4.84 -18.82
N THR A 17 13.92 -5.95 -19.52
CA THR A 17 12.85 -6.87 -19.22
C THR A 17 13.30 -7.60 -17.97
N VAL A 18 13.19 -6.91 -16.84
CA VAL A 18 13.02 -7.56 -15.55
C VAL A 18 11.77 -8.39 -15.72
N ASN A 19 11.95 -9.66 -16.04
CA ASN A 19 10.98 -10.68 -15.82
C ASN A 19 11.10 -10.96 -14.32
N PRO A 20 10.22 -10.40 -13.44
CA PRO A 20 10.08 -10.87 -12.07
C PRO A 20 9.63 -12.34 -12.09
N THR A 21 10.57 -13.22 -12.42
CA THR A 21 10.43 -14.63 -12.14
C THR A 21 10.66 -14.74 -10.64
N ALA A 22 9.62 -15.18 -9.93
CA ALA A 22 9.67 -15.40 -8.50
C ALA A 22 10.92 -16.25 -8.18
N PRO A 23 11.84 -15.77 -7.32
CA PRO A 23 13.03 -16.52 -6.95
C PRO A 23 12.60 -17.89 -6.40
N PRO A 24 13.10 -19.01 -6.95
CA PRO A 24 12.69 -20.34 -6.51
C PRO A 24 12.85 -20.47 -4.99
N GLY A 25 11.75 -20.76 -4.28
CA GLY A 25 11.68 -20.78 -2.80
C GLY A 25 10.92 -19.60 -2.17
N SER A 26 10.48 -18.61 -2.94
CA SER A 26 9.68 -17.47 -2.44
C SER A 26 8.23 -17.82 -2.11
N ASP A 27 7.70 -18.98 -2.49
CA ASP A 27 6.30 -19.36 -2.23
C ASP A 27 5.90 -19.25 -0.76
N LYS A 28 6.81 -19.62 0.15
CA LYS A 28 6.59 -19.48 1.60
C LYS A 28 6.59 -18.01 2.03
N LEU A 29 7.47 -17.19 1.46
CA LEU A 29 7.55 -15.76 1.76
C LEU A 29 6.32 -15.01 1.22
N LEU A 30 5.90 -15.33 -0.01
CA LEU A 30 4.66 -14.84 -0.62
C LEU A 30 3.43 -15.26 0.19
N THR A 31 3.39 -16.49 0.70
CA THR A 31 2.30 -16.96 1.59
C THR A 31 2.25 -16.15 2.90
N ILE A 32 3.40 -15.89 3.52
CA ILE A 32 3.47 -15.08 4.75
C ILE A 32 3.02 -13.64 4.48
N ILE A 33 3.47 -13.04 3.36
CA ILE A 33 3.07 -11.69 2.96
C ILE A 33 1.57 -11.62 2.65
N SER A 34 1.03 -12.64 1.98
CA SER A 34 -0.41 -12.75 1.71
C SER A 34 -1.23 -12.81 3.01
N TRP A 35 -0.79 -13.63 3.98
CA TRP A 35 -1.39 -13.67 5.32
C TRP A 35 -1.27 -12.34 6.08
N ALA A 36 -0.11 -11.69 5.99
CA ALA A 36 0.11 -10.38 6.61
C ALA A 36 -0.77 -9.30 5.96
N GLY A 37 -0.95 -9.32 4.64
CA GLY A 37 -1.84 -8.43 3.92
C GLY A 37 -3.31 -8.64 4.30
N TRP A 38 -3.74 -9.89 4.43
CA TRP A 38 -5.09 -10.20 4.90
C TRP A 38 -5.33 -9.74 6.34
N LEU A 39 -4.41 -10.04 7.27
CA LEU A 39 -4.48 -9.55 8.64
C LEU A 39 -4.43 -8.02 8.74
N GLY A 40 -3.59 -7.38 7.93
CA GLY A 40 -3.50 -5.92 7.84
C GLY A 40 -4.80 -5.28 7.35
N MET A 41 -5.45 -5.87 6.34
CA MET A 41 -6.75 -5.42 5.86
C MET A 41 -7.83 -5.53 6.93
N VAL A 42 -7.93 -6.67 7.63
CA VAL A 42 -8.90 -6.85 8.71
C VAL A 42 -8.63 -5.86 9.85
N ALA A 43 -7.37 -5.69 10.25
CA ALA A 43 -7.00 -4.76 11.31
C ALA A 43 -7.30 -3.30 10.95
N ALA A 44 -7.03 -2.89 9.70
CA ALA A 44 -7.31 -1.55 9.21
C ALA A 44 -8.82 -1.23 9.24
N VAL A 45 -9.66 -2.18 8.81
CA VAL A 45 -11.12 -2.03 8.84
C VAL A 45 -11.63 -1.89 10.28
N VAL A 46 -11.16 -2.73 11.21
CA VAL A 46 -11.54 -2.65 12.63
C VAL A 46 -11.15 -1.31 13.24
N ALA A 47 -9.93 -0.83 12.96
CA ALA A 47 -9.44 0.45 13.47
C ALA A 47 -10.27 1.63 12.94
N LEU A 48 -10.63 1.61 11.65
CA LEU A 48 -11.45 2.65 11.03
C LEU A 48 -12.86 2.68 11.63
N ILE A 49 -13.48 1.50 11.82
CA ILE A 49 -14.80 1.40 12.45
C ILE A 49 -14.75 1.91 13.89
N ALA A 50 -13.74 1.53 14.67
CA ALA A 50 -13.61 1.97 16.06
C ALA A 50 -13.41 3.48 16.19
N ALA A 51 -12.62 4.09 15.30
CA ALA A 51 -12.41 5.54 15.29
C ALA A 51 -13.68 6.29 14.87
N GLY A 52 -14.37 5.81 13.83
CA GLY A 52 -15.65 6.38 13.38
C GLY A 52 -16.74 6.27 14.45
N ALA A 53 -16.86 5.12 15.11
CA ALA A 53 -17.82 4.90 16.19
C ALA A 53 -17.56 5.85 17.36
N LYS A 54 -16.31 5.96 17.83
CA LYS A 54 -15.94 6.86 18.93
C LYS A 54 -16.25 8.33 18.59
N PHE A 55 -15.99 8.75 17.36
CA PHE A 55 -16.31 10.09 16.89
C PHE A 55 -17.83 10.35 16.80
N GLY A 56 -18.60 9.36 16.34
CA GLY A 56 -20.06 9.43 16.33
C GLY A 56 -20.65 9.60 17.73
N PHE A 57 -20.15 8.83 18.71
CA PHE A 57 -20.60 8.94 20.10
C PHE A 57 -20.23 10.30 20.74
N ASP A 58 -19.00 10.78 20.56
CA ASP A 58 -18.59 12.09 21.09
C ASP A 58 -19.38 13.24 20.45
N ARG A 59 -19.78 13.09 19.18
CA ARG A 59 -20.62 14.06 18.47
C ARG A 59 -22.08 14.04 18.91
N HIS A 60 -22.62 12.88 19.28
CA HIS A 60 -23.98 12.76 19.82
C HIS A 60 -24.12 13.30 21.24
N GLN A 61 -23.06 13.27 22.05
CA GLN A 61 -23.11 13.75 23.44
C GLN A 61 -22.75 15.24 23.61
N GLY A 62 -22.55 15.99 22.52
CA GLY A 62 -22.21 17.42 22.57
C GLY A 62 -20.80 17.72 23.11
N THR A 63 -20.03 16.68 23.47
CA THR A 63 -18.64 16.78 23.95
C THR A 63 -17.63 16.52 22.83
N ALA A 64 -17.95 16.92 21.60
CA ALA A 64 -17.07 16.79 20.46
C ALA A 64 -15.86 17.72 20.62
N THR A 65 -14.91 17.30 21.42
CA THR A 65 -13.62 17.97 21.62
C THR A 65 -12.74 17.69 20.40
N ASN A 66 -11.86 18.64 20.09
CA ASN A 66 -10.91 18.59 18.98
C ASN A 66 -10.08 17.28 18.95
N GLU A 67 -9.89 16.64 20.11
CA GLU A 67 -9.15 15.38 20.28
C GLU A 67 -9.81 14.18 19.57
N SER A 68 -11.14 14.11 19.56
CA SER A 68 -11.90 13.03 18.89
C SER A 68 -11.75 13.13 17.37
N ALA A 69 -11.79 14.35 16.82
CA ALA A 69 -11.58 14.61 15.41
C ALA A 69 -10.15 14.28 14.97
N VAL A 70 -9.16 14.64 15.80
CA VAL A 70 -7.74 14.31 15.55
C VAL A 70 -7.51 12.80 15.53
N ARG A 71 -8.16 12.02 16.40
CA ARG A 71 -8.06 10.55 16.36
C ARG A 71 -8.59 9.98 15.03
N VAL A 72 -9.72 10.47 14.53
CA VAL A 72 -10.25 10.02 13.23
C VAL A 72 -9.32 10.42 12.09
N ALA A 73 -8.80 11.66 12.09
CA ALA A 73 -7.87 12.12 11.08
C ALA A 73 -6.60 11.25 11.01
N TRP A 74 -6.05 10.86 12.17
CA TRP A 74 -4.92 9.93 12.24
C TRP A 74 -5.26 8.52 11.74
N THR A 75 -6.47 8.02 12.01
CA THR A 75 -6.88 6.73 11.44
C THR A 75 -7.06 6.76 9.92
N CYS A 76 -7.57 7.87 9.37
CA CYS A 76 -7.62 8.07 7.91
C CYS A 76 -6.21 8.10 7.31
N ALA A 77 -5.26 8.81 7.95
CA ALA A 77 -3.87 8.83 7.51
C ALA A 77 -3.25 7.41 7.50
N GLY A 78 -3.50 6.60 8.53
CA GLY A 78 -3.07 5.21 8.57
C GLY A 78 -3.68 4.34 7.45
N CYS A 79 -4.94 4.57 7.11
CA CYS A 79 -5.60 3.85 6.01
C CYS A 79 -4.99 4.18 4.64
N VAL A 80 -4.56 5.43 4.42
CA VAL A 80 -3.87 5.84 3.18
C VAL A 80 -2.54 5.09 3.02
N VAL A 81 -1.77 4.98 4.10
CA VAL A 81 -0.49 4.23 4.07
C VAL A 81 -0.74 2.75 3.80
N MET A 82 -1.79 2.17 4.40
CA MET A 82 -2.18 0.77 4.11
C MET A 82 -2.61 0.56 2.66
N ALA A 83 -3.32 1.53 2.05
CA ALA A 83 -3.69 1.45 0.65
C ALA A 83 -2.45 1.43 -0.28
N MET A 84 -1.41 2.21 0.05
CA MET A 84 -0.14 2.17 -0.68
C MET A 84 0.60 0.84 -0.52
N ALA A 85 0.56 0.25 0.68
CA ALA A 85 1.13 -1.07 0.94
C ALA A 85 0.41 -2.19 0.15
N GLY A 86 -0.92 -2.09 0.00
CA GLY A 86 -1.69 -3.01 -0.84
C GLY A 86 -1.23 -3.02 -2.31
N GLY A 87 -0.87 -1.85 -2.85
CA GLY A 87 -0.30 -1.74 -4.21
C GLY A 87 1.04 -2.43 -4.37
N LEU A 88 1.88 -2.45 -3.33
CA LEU A 88 3.15 -3.18 -3.31
C LEU A 88 2.94 -4.70 -3.24
N VAL A 89 2.02 -5.16 -2.39
CA VAL A 89 1.72 -6.60 -2.28
C VAL A 89 1.16 -7.15 -3.59
N GLY A 90 0.23 -6.44 -4.23
CA GLY A 90 -0.34 -6.84 -5.52
C GLY A 90 0.60 -6.70 -6.72
N ALA A 91 1.76 -6.05 -6.56
CA ALA A 91 2.81 -6.02 -7.58
C ALA A 91 3.85 -7.14 -7.41
N ILE A 92 3.86 -7.81 -6.25
CA ILE A 92 4.83 -8.85 -5.88
C ILE A 92 4.20 -10.25 -5.97
N VAL A 93 2.91 -10.39 -5.65
CA VAL A 93 2.06 -11.57 -5.92
C VAL A 93 1.55 -11.53 -7.35
#